data_AF-A0A927G4X9-F1
#
_entry.id   AF-A0A927G4X9-F1
#
_cell.length_a   1.000
_cell.length_b   1.000
_cell.length_c   1.000
_cell.angle_alpha   90.00
_cell.angle_beta   90.00
_cell.angle_gamma   90.00
#
_symmetry.space_group_name_H-M   'P 1'
#
loop_
_entity.id
_entity.type
_entity.pdbx_description
1 polymer ?
#
loop_
_entity_poly.entity_id
_entity_poly.type
_entity_poly.pdbx_seq_one_letter_code
_entity_poly.pdbx_strand_id
1 'polypeptide(L)' 'MEKNNFKVIPEKLKGKTVSDVAITTKAVVIKFTDGTFLDIYLDKSGQQLKTSTNKLEG' A
#
# COMPACT_ATOMS: atom_id res chain seq x y z
N MET A 1 22.30 -12.02 -1.58
CA MET A 1 20.96 -11.55 -2.00
C MET A 1 21.00 -10.04 -2.08
N GLU A 2 20.83 -9.46 -3.27
CA GLU A 2 20.61 -8.02 -3.38
C GLU A 2 19.28 -7.67 -2.70
N LYS A 3 19.30 -6.69 -1.80
CA LYS A 3 18.07 -6.12 -1.26
C LYS A 3 17.41 -5.33 -2.38
N ASN A 4 16.36 -5.88 -2.97
CA ASN A 4 15.55 -5.14 -3.91
C ASN A 4 14.94 -3.93 -3.20
N ASN A 5 15.51 -2.74 -3.42
CA ASN A 5 15.06 -1.49 -2.81
C ASN A 5 13.87 -0.96 -3.61
N PHE A 6 12.68 -1.48 -3.33
CA PHE A 6 11.45 -0.96 -3.91
C PHE A 6 10.98 0.27 -3.13
N LYS A 7 10.92 1.42 -3.79
CA LYS A 7 10.36 2.65 -3.22
C LYS A 7 9.01 2.93 -3.86
N VAL A 8 7.95 2.78 -3.08
CA VAL A 8 6.58 3.09 -3.49
C VAL A 8 6.21 4.43 -2.87
N ILE A 9 6.06 5.48 -3.70
CA ILE A 9 5.60 6.80 -3.25
C ILE A 9 4.36 7.18 -4.07
N PRO A 10 3.15 6.85 -3.59
CA PRO A 10 1.94 7.28 -4.24
C PRO A 10 1.78 8.80 -4.04
N GLU A 11 1.97 9.59 -5.10
CA GLU A 11 1.89 11.07 -5.06
C GLU A 11 0.61 11.58 -4.39
N LYS A 12 -0.53 10.94 -4.68
CA LYS A 12 -1.86 11.28 -4.13
C LYS A 12 -2.00 11.06 -2.62
N LEU A 13 -1.05 10.34 -2.01
CA LEU A 13 -1.05 10.00 -0.59
C LEU A 13 0.04 10.74 0.19
N LYS A 14 0.87 11.55 -0.48
CA LYS A 14 1.87 12.38 0.20
C LYS A 14 1.19 13.38 1.14
N GLY A 15 1.74 13.51 2.34
CA GLY A 15 1.20 14.40 3.37
C GLY A 15 -0.03 13.85 4.12
N LYS A 16 -0.59 12.71 3.70
CA LYS A 16 -1.66 12.07 4.46
C LYS A 16 -1.11 11.42 5.73
N THR A 17 -1.92 11.41 6.78
CA THR A 17 -1.55 10.81 8.07
C THR A 17 -1.99 9.35 8.10
N VAL A 18 -1.06 8.46 8.44
CA VAL A 18 -1.33 7.03 8.66
C VAL A 18 -2.01 6.86 10.01
N SER A 19 -3.10 6.10 10.05
CA SER A 19 -3.81 5.72 11.27
C SER A 19 -3.50 4.29 11.70
N ASP A 20 -3.28 3.37 10.77
CA ASP A 20 -2.97 1.97 11.06
C ASP A 20 -2.24 1.26 9.91
N VAL A 21 -1.54 0.16 10.22
CA VAL A 21 -0.85 -0.69 9.24
C VAL A 21 -1.08 -2.16 9.57
N ALA A 22 -1.57 -2.92 8.59
CA ALA A 22 -1.72 -4.37 8.68
C ALA A 22 -0.78 -5.06 7.67
N ILE A 23 0.04 -5.99 8.18
CA ILE A 23 0.93 -6.80 7.35
C ILE A 23 0.39 -8.22 7.31
N THR A 24 0.14 -8.73 6.12
CA THR A 24 -0.34 -10.09 5.88
C THR A 24 0.66 -10.86 5.03
N THR A 25 0.45 -12.17 4.90
CA THR A 25 1.27 -13.01 4.01
C THR A 25 1.17 -12.62 2.53
N LYS A 26 0.17 -11.84 2.13
CA LYS A 26 -0.13 -11.51 0.72
C LYS A 26 0.02 -10.03 0.39
N ALA A 27 -0.11 -9.16 1.38
CA ALA A 27 -0.17 -7.72 1.18
C ALA A 27 0.19 -6.95 2.45
N VAL A 28 0.59 -5.70 2.26
CA VAL A 28 0.65 -4.66 3.30
C VAL A 28 -0.50 -3.70 3.03
N VAL A 29 -1.30 -3.42 4.05
CA VAL A 29 -2.42 -2.48 3.99
C VAL A 29 -2.13 -1.32 4.92
N ILE A 30 -2.21 -0.10 4.40
CA ILE A 30 -2.01 1.14 5.16
C ILE A 30 -3.34 1.88 5.19
N LYS A 31 -3.86 2.12 6.40
CA LYS A 31 -5.06 2.94 6.62
C LYS A 31 -4.63 4.37 6.92
N PHE A 32 -5.26 5.34 6.28
CA PHE A 32 -5.09 6.75 6.55
C PHE A 32 -6.21 7.28 7.44
N THR A 33 -5.99 8.42 8.10
CA THR A 33 -6.96 9.05 9.00
C THR A 33 -8.25 9.50 8.29
N ASP A 34 -8.19 9.74 6.98
CA ASP A 34 -9.32 10.19 6.16
C ASP A 34 -10.17 9.04 5.58
N GLY A 35 -9.95 7.80 6.06
CA GLY A 35 -10.64 6.61 5.59
C GLY A 35 -10.12 6.05 4.26
N THR A 36 -9.03 6.60 3.72
CA THR A 36 -8.32 6.00 2.58
C THR A 36 -7.54 4.76 3.02
N PHE A 37 -7.48 3.76 2.15
CA PHE A 37 -6.67 2.55 2.30
C PHE A 37 -5.71 2.42 1.11
N LEU A 38 -4.47 2.05 1.38
CA LEU A 38 -3.46 1.70 0.38
C LEU A 38 -3.07 0.24 0.56
N ASP A 39 -3.33 -0.57 -0.45
CA ASP A 39 -2.90 -1.96 -0.53
C ASP A 39 -1.62 -2.05 -1.35
N ILE A 40 -0.60 -2.71 -0.82
CA ILE A 40 0.67 -3.01 -1.51
C ILE A 40 0.79 -4.53 -1.57
N TYR A 41 0.84 -5.09 -2.77
CA TYR A 41 0.83 -6.54 -2.96
C TYR A 41 1.69 -6.95 -4.14
N LEU A 42 2.16 -8.21 -4.13
CA LEU A 42 2.87 -8.79 -5.25
C LEU A 42 1.85 -9.32 -6.27
N ASP A 43 1.86 -8.74 -7.47
CA ASP A 43 1.16 -9.30 -8.60
C ASP A 43 1.87 -10.57 -9.08
N LYS A 44 1.19 -11.71 -8.95
CA LYS A 44 1.78 -13.03 -9.27
C LYS A 44 2.01 -13.22 -10.76
N SER A 45 1.21 -12.58 -11.61
CA SER A 45 1.34 -12.71 -13.06
C SER A 45 2.56 -11.96 -13.60
N GLY A 46 2.77 -10.72 -13.13
CA GLY A 46 3.90 -9.89 -13.54
C GLY A 46 5.15 -10.03 -12.68
N GLN A 47 5.08 -10.73 -11.54
CA GLN A 47 6.10 -10.73 -10.48
C GLN A 47 6.54 -9.31 -10.07
N GLN A 48 5.58 -8.39 -9.96
CA GLN A 48 5.81 -6.98 -9.68
C GLN A 48 4.96 -6.51 -8.51
N LEU A 49 5.49 -5.60 -7.70
CA LEU A 49 4.69 -4.94 -6.67
C LEU A 49 3.69 -3.99 -7.34
N LYS A 50 2.42 -4.14 -6.97
CA LYS A 50 1.34 -3.25 -7.37
C LYS A 50 0.76 -2.56 -6.14
N THR A 51 0.11 -1.43 -6.41
CA THR A 51 -0.63 -0.69 -5.40
C THR A 51 -2.08 -0.52 -5.82
N SER A 52 -2.98 -0.58 -4.85
CA SER A 52 -4.38 -0.21 -5.01
C SER A 52 -4.76 0.79 -3.94
N THR A 53 -5.66 1.72 -4.26
CA THR A 53 -6.13 2.74 -3.32
C THR A 53 -7.64 2.74 -3.32
N ASN A 54 -8.22 2.53 -2.14
CA ASN A 54 -9.65 2.46 -1.95
C ASN A 54 -10.08 3.42 -0.85
N LYS A 55 -11.31 3.92 -0.92
CA LYS A 55 -11.93 4.67 0.16
C LYS A 55 -13.21 3.95 0.54
N LEU A 56 -13.33 3.56 1.80
CA LEU A 56 -14.59 3.05 2.32
C LEU A 56 -15.40 4.28 2.70
N GLU A 57 -16.35 4.66 1.85
CA GLU A 57 -17.42 5.58 2.23
C GLU A 57 -18.38 4.79 3.13
N GLY A 58 -18.50 5.22 4.38
CA GLY A 58 -19.46 4.70 5.35
C GLY A 58 -20.80 5.40 5.24
#